data_AF-A0A967KHS3-F1
#
_entry.id   AF-A0A967KHS3-F1
#
_cell.length_a   1.000
_cell.length_b   1.000
_cell.length_c   1.000
_cell.angle_alpha   90.00
_cell.angle_beta   90.00
_cell.angle_gamma   90.00
#
_symmetry.space_group_name_H-M   'P 1'
#
loop_
_entity.id
_entity.type
_entity.pdbx_description
1 polymer ?
#
loop_
_entity_poly.entity_id
_entity_poly.type
_entity_poly.pdbx_seq_one_letter_code
_entity_poly.pdbx_strand_id
1 'polypeptide(L)'
;MAKYVKPTLKTKYHIDFNWWTQEGRSLHRALLDQLCDECRATVGADPEIKTMDWVDPETGQVFTIDQLWYTLQTQCSQKPDFLAEQLPLTASIFRLFIANNNTPLTPVEIHQHLHKKDARTILRTIGGRTIYRGIRPVTPLISA
;
A
#
# COMPACT_ATOMS: atom_id res chain seq x y z
N MET A 1 -24.75 -1.06 -6.22
CA MET A 1 -24.31 -1.37 -4.84
C MET A 1 -23.41 -2.59 -4.89
N ALA A 2 -22.15 -2.49 -4.45
CA ALA A 2 -21.23 -3.63 -4.45
C ALA A 2 -21.70 -4.67 -3.41
N LYS A 3 -21.94 -5.91 -3.84
CA LYS A 3 -22.38 -7.00 -2.97
C LYS A 3 -21.25 -7.32 -1.98
N TYR A 4 -21.52 -7.21 -0.68
CA TYR A 4 -20.53 -7.56 0.34
C TYR A 4 -20.23 -9.05 0.27
N VAL A 5 -19.03 -9.41 -0.20
CA VAL A 5 -18.53 -10.77 -0.20
C VAL A 5 -17.62 -10.92 1.02
N LYS A 6 -17.95 -11.88 1.89
CA LYS A 6 -17.12 -12.19 3.06
C LYS A 6 -15.70 -12.55 2.60
N PRO A 7 -14.64 -11.82 3.05
CA PRO A 7 -13.29 -12.12 2.62
C PRO A 7 -12.81 -13.49 3.10
N THR A 8 -11.95 -14.12 2.30
CA THR A 8 -11.35 -15.44 2.55
C THR A 8 -9.83 -15.35 2.45
N LEU A 9 -9.15 -16.47 2.74
CA LEU A 9 -7.69 -16.58 2.53
C LEU A 9 -7.26 -16.42 1.07
N LYS A 10 -8.20 -16.50 0.12
CA LYS A 10 -7.96 -16.30 -1.32
C LYS A 10 -8.32 -14.88 -1.79
N THR A 11 -8.89 -14.05 -0.92
CA THR A 11 -9.26 -12.68 -1.28
C THR A 11 -7.99 -11.83 -1.39
N LYS A 12 -7.78 -11.19 -2.53
CA LYS A 12 -6.68 -10.25 -2.72
C LYS A 12 -7.02 -8.90 -2.09
N TYR A 13 -6.01 -8.23 -1.56
CA TYR A 13 -6.09 -6.91 -0.95
C TYR A 13 -5.12 -5.95 -1.63
N HIS A 14 -5.41 -4.65 -1.54
CA HIS A 14 -4.60 -3.55 -2.04
C HIS A 14 -4.87 -2.29 -1.20
N ILE A 15 -4.06 -1.26 -1.36
CA ILE A 15 -4.37 0.09 -0.91
C ILE A 15 -5.38 0.69 -1.90
N ASP A 16 -6.61 0.90 -1.44
CA ASP A 16 -7.64 1.61 -2.18
C ASP A 16 -7.42 3.12 -2.05
N PHE A 17 -6.97 3.77 -3.13
CA PHE A 17 -6.73 5.22 -3.14
C PHE A 17 -8.01 6.03 -3.00
N ASN A 18 -9.15 5.54 -3.49
CA ASN A 18 -10.43 6.25 -3.38
C ASN A 18 -10.91 6.31 -1.92
N TRP A 19 -10.58 5.29 -1.11
CA TRP A 19 -10.91 5.29 0.32
C TRP A 19 -10.31 6.50 1.05
N TRP A 20 -9.07 6.89 0.71
CA TRP A 20 -8.41 8.04 1.34
C TRP A 20 -9.16 9.34 1.06
N THR A 21 -9.56 9.55 -0.20
CA THR A 21 -10.39 10.69 -0.61
C THR A 21 -11.74 10.69 0.09
N GLN A 22 -12.42 9.54 0.15
CA GLN A 22 -13.73 9.39 0.77
C GLN A 22 -13.71 9.66 2.29
N GLU A 23 -12.63 9.27 2.97
CA GLU A 23 -12.44 9.50 4.40
C GLU A 23 -11.90 10.91 4.73
N GLY A 24 -11.65 11.75 3.71
CA GLY A 24 -11.02 13.06 3.90
C GLY A 24 -9.61 12.97 4.46
N ARG A 25 -8.90 11.86 4.21
CA ARG A 25 -7.54 11.60 4.71
C ARG A 25 -6.53 11.81 3.58
N SER A 26 -5.40 12.43 3.89
CA SER A 26 -4.31 12.61 2.92
C SER A 26 -3.45 11.34 2.81
N LEU A 27 -3.53 10.66 1.67
CA LEU A 27 -2.59 9.58 1.32
C LEU A 27 -1.15 10.10 1.30
N HIS A 28 -0.94 11.29 0.71
CA HIS A 28 0.36 11.96 0.64
C HIS A 28 1.01 12.09 2.03
N ARG A 29 0.25 12.56 3.04
CA ARG A 29 0.75 12.64 4.42
C ARG A 29 1.11 11.26 4.99
N ALA A 30 0.30 10.25 4.72
CA ALA A 30 0.58 8.89 5.18
C ALA A 30 1.83 8.28 4.53
N LEU A 31 2.15 8.67 3.29
CA LEU A 31 3.37 8.29 2.55
C LEU A 31 4.60 9.03 3.09
N LEU A 32 4.51 10.33 3.39
CA LEU A 32 5.58 11.10 4.04
C LEU A 32 6.07 10.42 5.34
N ASP A 33 5.13 9.89 6.14
CA ASP A 33 5.46 9.17 7.37
C ASP A 33 6.22 7.85 7.14
N GLN A 34 6.28 7.34 5.90
CA GLN A 34 7.00 6.12 5.54
C GLN A 34 8.42 6.38 5.04
N LEU A 35 8.79 7.63 4.75
CA LEU A 35 10.14 7.96 4.28
C LEU A 35 11.18 7.66 5.37
N CYS A 36 12.30 7.09 4.96
CA CYS A 36 13.52 7.06 5.77
C CYS A 36 14.09 8.47 5.94
N ASP A 37 14.97 8.66 6.92
CA ASP A 37 15.48 9.97 7.32
C ASP A 37 16.18 10.70 6.17
N GLU A 38 16.92 9.98 5.33
CA GLU A 38 17.63 10.55 4.18
C GLU A 38 16.66 11.01 3.09
N CYS A 39 15.68 10.19 2.73
CA CYS A 39 14.69 10.58 1.73
C CYS A 39 13.79 11.71 2.25
N ARG A 40 13.51 11.75 3.55
CA ARG A 40 12.75 12.83 4.18
C ARG A 40 13.47 14.17 4.08
N ALA A 41 14.79 14.18 4.25
CA ALA A 41 15.59 15.40 4.07
C ALA A 41 15.55 15.91 2.63
N THR A 42 15.55 15.01 1.63
CA THR A 42 15.52 15.37 0.21
C THR A 42 14.14 15.82 -0.25
N VAL A 43 13.07 15.09 0.12
CA VAL A 43 11.71 15.41 -0.32
C VAL A 43 11.11 16.56 0.47
N GLY A 44 11.42 16.68 1.77
CA GLY A 44 10.92 17.77 2.62
C GLY A 44 11.52 19.14 2.31
N ALA A 45 12.55 19.22 1.46
CA ALA A 45 13.14 20.48 1.01
C ALA A 45 12.27 21.21 -0.03
N ASP A 46 11.30 20.53 -0.65
CA ASP A 46 10.40 21.12 -1.63
C ASP A 46 8.94 20.77 -1.28
N PRO A 47 8.16 21.72 -0.76
CA PRO A 47 6.79 21.47 -0.30
C PRO A 47 5.77 21.34 -1.43
N GLU A 48 6.16 21.57 -2.69
CA GLU A 48 5.26 21.34 -3.82
C GLU A 48 5.14 19.85 -4.12
N ILE A 49 3.90 19.38 -4.28
CA ILE A 49 3.58 18.03 -4.74
C ILE A 49 4.15 17.89 -6.16
N LYS A 50 5.37 17.38 -6.28
CA LYS A 50 5.95 17.01 -7.56
C LYS A 50 5.29 15.73 -8.03
N THR A 51 4.19 15.90 -8.75
CA THR A 51 3.64 14.87 -9.60
C THR A 51 4.62 14.63 -10.76
N MET A 52 5.15 13.41 -10.86
CA MET A 52 6.02 12.99 -11.95
C MET A 52 5.24 12.03 -12.84
N ASP A 53 5.29 12.27 -14.15
CA ASP A 53 4.71 11.34 -15.12
C ASP A 53 5.62 10.11 -15.22
N TRP A 54 5.18 9.03 -14.58
CA TRP A 54 5.84 7.73 -14.66
C TRP A 54 5.16 6.88 -15.73
N VAL A 55 5.94 6.42 -16.69
CA VAL A 55 5.46 5.49 -17.73
C VAL A 55 5.73 4.08 -17.26
N ASP A 56 4.67 3.29 -17.10
CA ASP A 56 4.80 1.87 -16.83
C ASP A 56 5.55 1.20 -18.00
N PRO A 57 6.70 0.54 -17.74
CA PRO A 57 7.55 0.00 -18.80
C PRO A 57 6.97 -1.24 -19.49
N GLU A 58 5.98 -1.91 -18.89
CA GLU A 58 5.30 -3.07 -19.46
C GLU A 58 4.07 -2.67 -20.27
N THR A 59 3.30 -1.66 -19.80
CA THR A 59 2.02 -1.28 -20.41
C THR A 59 2.06 0.01 -21.23
N GLY A 60 3.08 0.85 -21.06
CA GLY A 60 3.19 2.16 -21.70
C GLY A 60 2.20 3.20 -21.16
N GLN A 61 1.48 2.89 -20.07
CA GLN A 61 0.52 3.82 -19.47
C GLN A 61 1.26 4.90 -18.67
N VAL A 62 0.90 6.15 -18.91
CA VAL A 62 1.43 7.30 -18.16
C VAL A 62 0.59 7.47 -16.90
N PHE A 63 1.23 7.30 -15.75
CA PHE A 63 0.66 7.55 -14.44
C PHE A 63 1.26 8.82 -13.88
N THR A 64 0.41 9.72 -13.40
CA THR A 64 0.85 10.83 -12.56
C THR A 64 1.20 10.25 -11.18
N ILE A 65 2.45 9.84 -10.99
CA ILE A 65 2.91 9.26 -9.73
C ILE A 65 3.51 10.35 -8.87
N ASP A 66 3.07 10.39 -7.61
CA ASP A 66 3.66 11.24 -6.58
C ASP A 66 5.14 10.85 -6.43
N GLN A 67 6.07 11.80 -6.55
CA GLN A 67 7.50 11.60 -6.32
C GLN A 67 7.77 10.79 -5.04
N LEU A 68 6.95 10.98 -4.00
CA LEU A 68 7.00 10.19 -2.77
C LEU A 68 6.84 8.69 -3.00
N TRP A 69 5.86 8.28 -3.79
CA TRP A 69 5.61 6.86 -4.05
C TRP A 69 6.81 6.23 -4.75
N TYR A 70 7.32 6.91 -5.78
CA TYR A 70 8.52 6.47 -6.50
C TYR A 70 9.73 6.36 -5.57
N THR A 71 10.01 7.37 -4.74
CA THR A 71 11.12 7.34 -3.77
C THR A 71 10.94 6.25 -2.72
N LEU A 72 9.71 6.00 -2.24
CA LEU A 72 9.44 4.91 -1.32
C LEU A 72 9.71 3.55 -1.97
N GLN A 73 9.26 3.36 -3.21
CA GLN A 73 9.41 2.11 -3.94
C GLN A 73 10.85 1.83 -4.34
N THR A 74 11.56 2.81 -4.90
CA THR A 74 12.88 2.59 -5.51
C THR A 74 14.04 2.73 -4.53
N GLN A 75 13.86 3.49 -3.44
CA GLN A 75 14.93 3.76 -2.49
C GLN A 75 14.59 3.27 -1.09
N CYS A 76 13.48 3.71 -0.50
CA CYS A 76 13.17 3.34 0.89
C CYS A 76 12.93 1.84 1.03
N SER A 77 12.24 1.20 0.08
CA SER A 77 11.91 -0.21 0.12
C SER A 77 13.12 -1.14 0.05
N GLN A 78 14.23 -0.66 -0.51
CA GLN A 78 15.50 -1.41 -0.62
C GLN A 78 16.26 -1.44 0.71
N LYS A 79 15.86 -0.63 1.69
CA LYS A 79 16.50 -0.61 3.00
C LYS A 79 16.02 -1.79 3.85
N PRO A 80 16.93 -2.45 4.59
CA PRO A 80 16.60 -3.63 5.38
C PRO A 80 15.60 -3.34 6.51
N ASP A 81 15.54 -2.09 6.99
CA ASP A 81 14.64 -1.63 8.05
C ASP A 81 13.26 -1.18 7.53
N PHE A 82 13.04 -1.14 6.22
CA PHE A 82 11.74 -0.71 5.67
C PHE A 82 10.60 -1.64 6.10
N LEU A 83 10.85 -2.94 6.12
CA LEU A 83 9.92 -3.96 6.64
C LEU A 83 10.36 -4.54 7.99
N ALA A 84 10.98 -3.71 8.84
CA ALA A 84 11.54 -4.16 10.12
C ALA A 84 10.55 -4.93 11.01
N GLU A 85 11.05 -5.94 11.74
CA GLU A 85 10.25 -6.87 12.55
C GLU A 85 9.42 -6.19 13.66
N GLN A 86 9.89 -5.08 14.22
CA GLN A 86 9.18 -4.35 15.27
C GLN A 86 7.95 -3.58 14.78
N LEU A 87 7.79 -3.39 13.46
CA LEU A 87 6.65 -2.65 12.92
C LEU A 87 5.32 -3.36 13.23
N PRO A 88 4.25 -2.63 13.61
CA PRO A 88 2.92 -3.20 13.72
C PRO A 88 2.50 -3.92 12.43
N LEU A 89 1.66 -4.96 12.55
CA LEU A 89 1.23 -5.75 11.39
C LEU A 89 0.61 -4.89 10.28
N THR A 90 -0.30 -3.98 10.64
CA THR A 90 -0.98 -3.10 9.68
C THR A 90 -0.02 -2.13 8.99
N ALA A 91 1.00 -1.63 9.68
CA ALA A 91 2.05 -0.81 9.09
C ALA A 91 2.94 -1.62 8.14
N SER A 92 3.29 -2.85 8.53
CA SER A 92 4.09 -3.77 7.71
C SER A 92 3.35 -4.13 6.40
N ILE A 93 2.04 -4.39 6.48
CA ILE A 93 1.22 -4.68 5.29
C ILE A 93 1.12 -3.45 4.39
N PHE A 94 0.94 -2.26 4.95
CA PHE A 94 0.90 -1.02 4.16
C PHE A 94 2.23 -0.78 3.42
N ARG A 95 3.37 -0.94 4.10
CA ARG A 95 4.70 -0.82 3.49
C ARG A 95 4.97 -1.91 2.45
N LEU A 96 4.51 -3.14 2.67
CA LEU A 96 4.57 -4.20 1.66
C LEU A 96 3.85 -3.78 0.38
N PHE A 97 2.65 -3.21 0.51
CA PHE A 97 1.92 -2.73 -0.67
C PHE A 97 2.60 -1.54 -1.35
N ILE A 98 3.34 -0.70 -0.63
CA ILE A 98 4.15 0.33 -1.29
C ILE A 98 5.33 -0.31 -2.04
N ALA A 99 6.04 -1.24 -1.39
CA ALA A 99 7.21 -1.92 -1.98
C ALA A 99 6.86 -2.74 -3.22
N ASN A 100 5.68 -3.37 -3.27
CA ASN A 100 5.26 -4.21 -4.39
C ASN A 100 4.43 -3.46 -5.45
N ASN A 101 4.50 -2.12 -5.47
CA ASN A 101 3.73 -1.25 -6.37
C ASN A 101 2.21 -1.43 -6.29
N ASN A 102 1.70 -1.67 -5.09
CA ASN A 102 0.30 -1.91 -4.78
C ASN A 102 -0.29 -3.14 -5.51
N THR A 103 0.58 -4.07 -5.95
CA THR A 103 0.16 -5.31 -6.59
C THR A 103 -0.69 -6.13 -5.61
N PRO A 104 -1.93 -6.54 -5.96
CA PRO A 104 -2.80 -7.14 -4.96
C PRO A 104 -2.34 -8.53 -4.49
N LEU A 105 -2.34 -8.73 -3.18
CA LEU A 105 -1.90 -9.97 -2.52
C LEU A 105 -2.99 -10.55 -1.61
N THR A 106 -3.04 -11.87 -1.52
CA THR A 106 -3.85 -12.64 -0.58
C THR A 106 -3.20 -12.68 0.81
N PRO A 107 -3.95 -12.99 1.89
CA PRO A 107 -3.37 -13.20 3.22
C PRO A 107 -2.26 -14.26 3.25
N VAL A 108 -2.32 -15.26 2.36
CA VAL A 108 -1.28 -16.30 2.25
C VAL A 108 0.00 -15.71 1.66
N GLU A 109 -0.11 -14.94 0.57
CA GLU A 109 1.05 -14.27 -0.05
C GLU A 109 1.64 -13.22 0.90
N ILE A 110 0.81 -12.43 1.59
CA ILE A 110 1.28 -11.47 2.61
C ILE A 110 2.07 -12.18 3.72
N HIS A 111 1.61 -13.35 4.18
CA HIS A 111 2.35 -14.17 5.14
C HIS A 111 3.72 -14.60 4.58
N GLN A 112 3.77 -15.03 3.32
CA GLN A 112 5.00 -15.44 2.65
C GLN A 112 5.98 -14.29 2.46
N HIS A 113 5.50 -13.05 2.32
CA HIS A 113 6.37 -11.88 2.21
C HIS A 113 6.86 -11.36 3.58
N LEU A 114 5.99 -11.36 4.61
CA LEU A 114 6.30 -10.71 5.89
C LEU A 114 6.79 -11.67 6.98
N HIS A 115 6.43 -12.95 6.89
CA HIS A 115 6.68 -13.99 7.92
C HIS A 115 6.29 -13.63 9.38
N LYS A 116 5.55 -12.53 9.57
CA LYS A 116 5.25 -11.93 10.89
C LYS A 116 4.11 -12.59 11.66
N LYS A 117 3.06 -12.99 10.94
CA LYS A 117 1.84 -13.60 11.47
C LYS A 117 1.31 -14.59 10.45
N ASP A 118 0.55 -15.58 10.92
CA ASP A 118 -0.11 -16.53 10.05
C ASP A 118 -1.20 -15.86 9.19
N ALA A 119 -1.51 -16.49 8.06
CA ALA A 119 -2.47 -15.97 7.08
C ALA A 119 -3.89 -15.74 7.66
N ARG A 120 -4.32 -16.52 8.68
CA ARG A 120 -5.65 -16.34 9.30
C ARG A 120 -5.65 -15.11 10.20
N THR A 121 -4.57 -14.87 10.95
CA THR A 121 -4.42 -13.62 11.73
C THR A 121 -4.36 -12.40 10.82
N ILE A 122 -3.64 -12.47 9.69
CA ILE A 122 -3.63 -11.41 8.68
C ILE A 122 -5.05 -11.16 8.17
N LEU A 123 -5.75 -12.19 7.70
CA LEU A 123 -7.14 -12.08 7.23
C LEU A 123 -8.07 -11.46 8.28
N ARG A 124 -7.97 -11.87 9.54
CA ARG A 124 -8.78 -11.30 10.63
C ARG A 124 -8.48 -9.80 10.86
N THR A 125 -7.24 -9.38 10.61
CA THR A 125 -6.81 -8.00 10.82
C THR A 125 -7.31 -7.08 9.70
N ILE A 126 -7.13 -7.47 8.43
CA ILE A 126 -7.44 -6.60 7.27
C ILE A 126 -8.78 -6.91 6.60
N GLY A 127 -9.37 -8.07 6.88
CA GLY A 127 -10.69 -8.48 6.37
C GLY A 127 -11.86 -8.16 7.30
N GLY A 128 -11.59 -7.44 8.40
CA GLY A 128 -12.59 -6.96 9.34
C GLY A 128 -13.35 -5.72 8.85
N ARG A 129 -14.13 -5.10 9.75
CA ARG A 129 -14.87 -3.86 9.47
C ARG A 129 -13.97 -2.62 9.46
N THR A 130 -12.89 -2.64 10.23
CA THR A 130 -11.94 -1.53 10.33
C THR A 130 -11.01 -1.54 9.12
N ILE A 131 -10.97 -0.42 8.39
CA ILE A 131 -10.07 -0.23 7.26
C ILE A 131 -8.81 0.47 7.76
N TYR A 132 -7.67 -0.19 7.63
CA TYR A 132 -6.37 0.37 8.03
C TYR A 132 -5.65 0.90 6.80
N ARG A 133 -5.36 2.21 6.77
CA ARG A 133 -4.55 2.84 5.70
C ARG A 133 -5.04 2.49 4.28
N GLY A 134 -6.36 2.42 4.09
CA GLY A 134 -6.98 2.08 2.81
C GLY A 134 -6.84 0.62 2.36
N ILE A 135 -6.30 -0.29 3.20
CA ILE A 135 -6.18 -1.70 2.84
C ILE A 135 -7.58 -2.32 2.72
N ARG A 136 -7.99 -2.69 1.50
CA ARG A 136 -9.31 -3.23 1.20
C ARG A 136 -9.26 -4.43 0.25
N PRO A 137 -10.25 -5.33 0.31
CA PRO A 137 -10.43 -6.37 -0.68
C PRO A 137 -10.50 -5.77 -2.09
N VAL A 138 -9.84 -6.41 -3.05
CA VAL A 138 -10.09 -6.13 -4.47
C VAL A 138 -11.52 -6.56 -4.75
N THR A 139 -12.35 -5.61 -5.15
CA THR A 139 -13.71 -5.93 -5.59
C THR A 139 -13.59 -6.54 -6.98
N PRO A 140 -14.10 -7.76 -7.24
CA PRO A 140 -14.13 -8.27 -8.59
C PRO A 140 -14.96 -7.31 -9.43
N LEU A 141 -14.44 -6.87 -10.57
CA LEU A 141 -15.25 -6.24 -11.61
C LEU A 141 -16.29 -7.28 -12.01
N ILE A 142 -17.52 -7.13 -11.52
CA ILE A 142 -18.63 -7.89 -12.05
C ILE A 142 -18.89 -7.24 -13.42
N SER A 143 -18.47 -7.90 -14.49
CA SER A 143 -18.91 -7.57 -15.85
C SER A 143 -20.43 -7.52 -15.81
N ALA A 144 -21.00 -6.34 -16.04
CA ALA A 144 -22.43 -6.17 -16.23
C ALA A 144 -22.85 -6.79 -17.58
#